data_AF-A0A935T3A7-F1
#
_entry.id   AF-A0A935T3A7-F1
#
_cell.length_a   1.000
_cell.length_b   1.000
_cell.length_c   1.000
_cell.angle_alpha   90.00
_cell.angle_beta   90.00
_cell.angle_gamma   90.00
#
_symmetry.space_group_name_H-M   'P 1'
#
loop_
_entity.id
_entity.type
_entity.pdbx_description
1 polymer ?
#
loop_
_entity_poly.entity_id
_entity_poly.type
_entity_poly.pdbx_seq_one_letter_code
_entity_poly.pdbx_strand_id
1 'polypeptide(L)'
;MESGRTPVDLREGVRAGIVSTIERDVELRGGRTARLLIAAGALGSFGAIGMIRMLAGHPYGHHPSSHVVLFSALWSGLLVVALALAFLQVRTPSLPLARAACVGLLGLGIAGACSALCPDQHFLHWWTATGAGGEVQSLGGLPLSALCFGAITTLVFGAVAATVGLGGRVRNRMRPLLPAAMLFLLLLPGVALQSVGSAPLVFVSWLMGTAAGAYVGVWLGIAFRDRLVAIYP
;
A
#
# COMPACT_ATOMS: atom_id res chain seq x y z
N MET A 1 13.12 -66.97 -7.13
CA MET A 1 13.03 -65.75 -6.29
C MET A 1 12.18 -64.75 -7.05
N GLU A 2 10.86 -64.86 -6.97
CA GLU A 2 9.94 -63.90 -7.62
C GLU A 2 9.24 -63.03 -6.58
N SER A 3 9.17 -61.75 -6.93
CA SER A 3 8.22 -60.73 -6.46
C SER A 3 8.55 -60.01 -5.15
N GLY A 4 9.54 -59.11 -5.21
CA GLY A 4 9.53 -57.86 -4.44
C GLY A 4 8.60 -56.79 -5.04
N ARG A 5 7.50 -57.17 -5.70
CA ARG A 5 6.57 -56.23 -6.36
C ARG A 5 5.36 -56.01 -5.47
N THR A 6 5.20 -54.78 -5.00
CA THR A 6 3.97 -54.33 -4.33
C THR A 6 2.75 -54.65 -5.20
N PRO A 7 1.70 -55.28 -4.63
CA PRO A 7 0.46 -55.61 -5.33
C PRO A 7 -0.13 -54.38 -6.03
N VAL A 8 -0.66 -54.59 -7.24
CA VAL A 8 -1.19 -53.50 -8.09
C VAL A 8 -2.31 -52.74 -7.37
N ASP A 9 -3.19 -53.46 -6.70
CA ASP A 9 -4.33 -52.89 -5.95
C ASP A 9 -3.89 -51.95 -4.82
N LEU A 10 -2.82 -52.31 -4.10
CA LEU A 10 -2.24 -51.45 -3.07
C LEU A 10 -1.63 -50.18 -3.67
N ARG A 11 -1.01 -50.29 -4.86
CA ARG A 11 -0.39 -49.16 -5.55
C ARG A 11 -1.45 -48.20 -6.10
N GLU A 12 -2.55 -48.73 -6.63
CA GLU A 12 -3.69 -47.96 -7.11
C GLU A 12 -4.47 -47.31 -5.97
N GLY A 13 -4.67 -48.02 -4.86
CA GLY A 13 -5.30 -47.47 -3.64
C GLY A 13 -4.51 -46.30 -3.05
N VAL A 14 -3.17 -46.43 -2.95
CA VAL A 14 -2.31 -45.32 -2.51
C VAL A 14 -2.34 -44.16 -3.50
N ARG A 15 -2.29 -44.42 -4.81
CA ARG A 15 -2.38 -43.37 -5.83
C ARG A 15 -3.71 -42.61 -5.76
N ALA A 16 -4.83 -43.32 -5.64
CA ALA A 16 -6.15 -42.71 -5.48
C ALA A 16 -6.27 -41.91 -4.18
N GLY A 17 -5.68 -42.40 -3.08
CA GLY A 17 -5.60 -41.68 -1.81
C GLY A 17 -4.79 -40.39 -1.91
N ILE A 18 -3.64 -40.42 -2.60
CA ILE A 18 -2.81 -39.22 -2.83
C ILE A 18 -3.56 -38.22 -3.71
N VAL A 19 -4.15 -38.65 -4.83
CA VAL A 19 -4.88 -37.77 -5.75
C VAL A 19 -6.09 -37.14 -5.07
N SER A 20 -6.92 -37.91 -4.36
CA SER A 20 -8.09 -37.37 -3.64
C SER A 20 -7.70 -36.39 -2.53
N THR A 21 -6.57 -36.63 -1.85
CA THR A 21 -6.04 -35.68 -0.86
C THR A 21 -5.56 -34.38 -1.51
N ILE A 22 -4.91 -34.46 -2.68
CA ILE A 22 -4.49 -33.29 -3.46
C ILE A 22 -5.71 -32.51 -3.96
N GLU A 23 -6.72 -33.18 -4.51
CA GLU A 23 -7.95 -32.54 -4.99
C GLU A 23 -8.69 -31.82 -3.85
N ARG A 24 -8.84 -32.48 -2.70
CA ARG A 24 -9.45 -31.89 -1.51
C ARG A 24 -8.65 -30.69 -0.98
N ASP A 25 -7.32 -30.77 -1.00
CA ASP A 25 -6.46 -29.64 -0.63
C ASP A 25 -6.58 -28.49 -1.64
N VAL A 26 -6.67 -28.78 -2.95
CA VAL A 26 -6.92 -27.78 -4.00
C VAL A 26 -8.29 -27.11 -3.83
N GLU A 27 -9.33 -27.85 -3.48
CA GLU A 27 -10.68 -27.33 -3.28
C GLU A 27 -10.79 -26.47 -2.01
N LEU A 28 -10.25 -26.95 -0.89
CA LEU A 28 -10.14 -26.18 0.36
C LEU A 28 -9.26 -24.94 0.15
N ARG A 29 -8.22 -25.06 -0.66
CA ARG A 29 -7.39 -23.92 -1.06
C ARG A 29 -8.22 -22.94 -1.89
N GLY A 30 -8.89 -23.39 -2.95
CA GLY A 30 -9.73 -22.58 -3.82
C GLY A 30 -10.80 -21.80 -3.06
N GLY A 31 -11.57 -22.48 -2.20
CA GLY A 31 -12.64 -21.86 -1.42
C GLY A 31 -12.17 -20.77 -0.47
N ARG A 32 -11.06 -20.97 0.24
CA ARG A 32 -10.50 -19.93 1.13
C ARG A 32 -9.75 -18.83 0.37
N THR A 33 -9.18 -19.08 -0.81
CA THR A 33 -8.69 -18.01 -1.70
C THR A 33 -9.84 -17.12 -2.16
N ALA A 34 -10.96 -17.73 -2.61
CA ALA A 34 -12.15 -17.00 -3.03
C ALA A 34 -12.66 -16.09 -1.90
N ARG A 35 -12.73 -16.59 -0.66
CA ARG A 35 -13.11 -15.77 0.51
C ARG A 35 -12.15 -14.60 0.77
N LEU A 36 -10.83 -14.81 0.62
CA LEU A 36 -9.84 -13.73 0.77
C LEU A 36 -9.97 -12.67 -0.33
N LEU A 37 -10.25 -13.07 -1.57
CA LEU A 37 -10.49 -12.15 -2.68
C LEU A 37 -11.80 -11.37 -2.50
N ILE A 38 -12.86 -12.02 -2.03
CA ILE A 38 -14.11 -11.35 -1.67
C ILE A 38 -13.87 -10.34 -0.53
N ALA A 39 -13.11 -10.73 0.50
CA ALA A 39 -12.75 -9.83 1.59
C ALA A 39 -11.91 -8.64 1.09
N ALA A 40 -10.94 -8.86 0.20
CA ALA A 40 -10.17 -7.79 -0.44
C ALA A 40 -11.07 -6.86 -1.25
N GLY A 41 -12.03 -7.42 -2.00
CA GLY A 41 -13.05 -6.68 -2.74
C GLY A 41 -13.87 -5.76 -1.84
N ALA A 42 -14.43 -6.31 -0.76
CA ALA A 42 -15.23 -5.57 0.20
C ALA A 42 -14.41 -4.50 0.93
N LEU A 43 -13.27 -4.88 1.53
CA LEU A 43 -12.40 -3.97 2.27
C LEU A 43 -11.84 -2.86 1.38
N GLY A 44 -11.45 -3.16 0.14
CA GLY A 44 -10.96 -2.16 -0.80
C GLY A 44 -12.03 -1.16 -1.21
N SER A 45 -13.26 -1.64 -1.44
CA SER A 45 -14.40 -0.78 -1.78
C SER A 45 -14.81 0.11 -0.61
N PHE A 46 -14.98 -0.44 0.59
CA PHE A 46 -15.32 0.33 1.79
C PHE A 46 -14.18 1.29 2.19
N GLY A 47 -12.93 0.85 2.05
CA GLY A 47 -11.76 1.69 2.28
C GLY A 47 -11.72 2.91 1.37
N ALA A 48 -11.98 2.73 0.07
CA ALA A 48 -12.04 3.85 -0.88
C ALA A 48 -13.14 4.85 -0.52
N ILE A 49 -14.34 4.37 -0.16
CA ILE A 49 -15.45 5.23 0.29
C ILE A 49 -15.05 6.02 1.54
N GLY A 50 -14.41 5.37 2.52
CA GLY A 50 -13.92 6.01 3.74
C GLY A 50 -12.89 7.10 3.46
N MET A 51 -11.86 6.80 2.66
CA MET A 51 -10.82 7.77 2.30
C MET A 51 -11.41 8.99 1.59
N ILE A 52 -12.39 8.79 0.73
CA ILE A 52 -13.03 9.88 -0.01
C ILE A 52 -13.93 10.70 0.89
N ARG A 53 -14.66 10.09 1.82
CA ARG A 53 -15.41 10.83 2.84
C ARG A 53 -14.48 11.74 3.66
N MET A 54 -13.27 11.30 3.95
CA MET A 54 -12.27 12.10 4.68
C MET A 54 -11.69 13.25 3.84
N LEU A 55 -11.56 13.06 2.53
CA LEU A 55 -10.87 14.01 1.63
C LEU A 55 -11.81 14.91 0.82
N ALA A 56 -13.06 14.50 0.63
CA ALA A 56 -14.05 15.20 -0.17
C ALA A 56 -14.95 16.13 0.66
N GLY A 57 -14.87 16.07 1.99
CA GLY A 57 -15.33 17.20 2.81
C GLY A 57 -14.42 18.37 2.49
N HIS A 58 -14.93 19.41 1.86
CA HIS A 58 -14.17 20.63 1.59
C HIS A 58 -15.08 21.85 1.78
N PRO A 59 -14.64 22.88 2.53
CA PRO A 59 -15.35 24.15 2.63
C PRO A 59 -15.40 25.01 1.34
N TYR A 60 -14.61 24.71 0.30
CA TYR A 60 -14.44 25.57 -0.90
C TYR A 60 -15.17 25.08 -2.17
N GLY A 61 -16.28 24.37 -2.01
CA GLY A 61 -17.19 24.06 -3.11
C GLY A 61 -17.20 22.59 -3.52
N HIS A 62 -18.31 22.18 -4.14
CA HIS A 62 -18.54 20.80 -4.53
C HIS A 62 -17.55 20.45 -5.66
N HIS A 63 -16.62 19.53 -5.42
CA HIS A 63 -15.94 18.87 -6.53
C HIS A 63 -17.01 18.35 -7.50
N PRO A 64 -16.85 18.51 -8.83
CA PRO A 64 -17.73 17.87 -9.78
C PRO A 64 -17.88 16.40 -9.40
N SER A 65 -19.12 15.92 -9.28
CA SER A 65 -19.40 14.55 -8.82
C SER A 65 -18.64 13.52 -9.67
N SER A 66 -18.38 13.83 -10.94
CA SER A 66 -17.54 13.04 -11.84
C SER A 66 -16.12 12.80 -11.34
N HIS A 67 -15.45 13.80 -10.75
CA HIS A 67 -14.09 13.65 -10.22
C HIS A 67 -14.09 12.73 -9.00
N VAL A 68 -15.04 12.92 -8.08
CA VAL A 68 -15.18 12.08 -6.89
C VAL A 68 -15.42 10.63 -7.30
N VAL A 69 -16.32 10.38 -8.26
CA VAL A 69 -16.61 9.03 -8.78
C VAL A 69 -15.35 8.42 -9.43
N LEU A 70 -14.63 9.17 -10.26
CA LEU A 70 -13.43 8.67 -10.94
C LEU A 70 -12.33 8.27 -9.93
N PHE A 71 -12.00 9.15 -8.99
CA PHE A 71 -10.99 8.85 -7.98
C PHE A 71 -11.45 7.74 -7.02
N SER A 72 -12.76 7.61 -6.75
CA SER A 72 -13.32 6.47 -6.00
C SER A 72 -13.09 5.14 -6.69
N ALA A 73 -13.40 5.07 -7.98
CA ALA A 73 -13.20 3.86 -8.77
C ALA A 73 -11.72 3.49 -8.84
N LEU A 74 -10.85 4.47 -9.09
CA LEU A 74 -9.40 4.26 -9.15
C LEU A 74 -8.85 3.76 -7.80
N TRP A 75 -9.22 4.40 -6.70
CA TRP A 75 -8.72 4.02 -5.37
C TRP A 75 -9.24 2.66 -4.93
N SER A 76 -10.51 2.36 -5.20
CA SER A 76 -11.10 1.05 -4.92
C SER A 76 -10.35 -0.04 -5.68
N GLY A 77 -10.13 0.12 -6.99
CA GLY A 77 -9.37 -0.85 -7.78
C GLY A 77 -7.97 -1.08 -7.24
N LEU A 78 -7.23 0.00 -6.93
CA LEU A 78 -5.88 -0.10 -6.36
C LEU A 78 -5.88 -0.81 -4.99
N LEU A 79 -6.83 -0.48 -4.11
CA LEU A 79 -6.95 -1.09 -2.78
C LEU A 79 -7.32 -2.57 -2.86
N VAL A 80 -8.28 -2.94 -3.72
CA VAL A 80 -8.66 -4.34 -3.93
C VAL A 80 -7.47 -5.15 -4.41
N VAL A 81 -6.70 -4.64 -5.38
CA VAL A 81 -5.50 -5.30 -5.89
C VAL A 81 -4.42 -5.40 -4.80
N ALA A 82 -4.14 -4.32 -4.07
CA ALA A 82 -3.15 -4.32 -3.01
C ALA A 82 -3.51 -5.28 -1.87
N LEU A 83 -4.78 -5.31 -1.44
CA LEU A 83 -5.27 -6.23 -0.42
C LEU A 83 -5.23 -7.69 -0.90
N ALA A 84 -5.59 -7.95 -2.16
CA ALA A 84 -5.46 -9.28 -2.74
C ALA A 84 -4.00 -9.74 -2.74
N LEU A 85 -3.07 -8.89 -3.16
CA LEU A 85 -1.62 -9.16 -3.13
C LEU A 85 -1.10 -9.40 -1.71
N ALA A 86 -1.54 -8.61 -0.73
CA ALA A 86 -1.18 -8.78 0.67
C ALA A 86 -1.72 -10.11 1.24
N PHE A 87 -2.96 -10.47 0.94
CA PHE A 87 -3.57 -11.73 1.40
C PHE A 87 -2.96 -12.97 0.75
N LEU A 88 -2.43 -12.87 -0.48
CA LEU A 88 -1.68 -13.97 -1.11
C LEU A 88 -0.41 -14.36 -0.33
N GLN A 89 0.13 -13.46 0.50
CA GLN A 89 1.27 -13.75 1.39
C GLN A 89 0.95 -14.81 2.46
N VAL A 90 -0.33 -15.02 2.79
CA VAL A 90 -0.76 -15.98 3.83
C VAL A 90 -0.46 -17.43 3.42
N ARG A 91 -0.24 -17.72 2.13
CA ARG A 91 -0.10 -19.09 1.60
C ARG A 91 1.17 -19.39 0.82
N THR A 92 1.81 -18.38 0.29
CA THR A 92 3.00 -18.57 -0.56
C THR A 92 4.24 -18.10 0.17
N PRO A 93 5.42 -18.70 -0.08
CA PRO A 93 6.68 -18.10 0.33
C PRO A 93 6.66 -16.64 -0.14
N SER A 94 6.85 -15.73 0.83
CA SER A 94 6.47 -14.33 0.69
C SER A 94 7.11 -13.70 -0.55
N LEU A 95 6.26 -13.40 -1.54
CA LEU A 95 6.68 -12.74 -2.76
C LEU A 95 7.07 -11.28 -2.46
N PRO A 96 8.10 -10.72 -3.13
CA PRO A 96 8.47 -9.32 -2.96
C PRO A 96 7.29 -8.35 -3.15
N LEU A 97 6.39 -8.67 -4.10
CA LEU A 97 5.22 -7.87 -4.42
C LEU A 97 4.17 -7.84 -3.28
N ALA A 98 3.94 -8.98 -2.63
CA ALA A 98 2.99 -9.05 -1.52
C ALA A 98 3.46 -8.21 -0.33
N ARG A 99 4.76 -8.25 -0.02
CA ARG A 99 5.33 -7.40 1.02
C ARG A 99 5.34 -5.92 0.64
N ALA A 100 5.59 -5.60 -0.63
CA ALA A 100 5.47 -4.24 -1.14
C ALA A 100 4.02 -3.73 -0.98
N ALA A 101 3.02 -4.57 -1.25
CA ALA A 101 1.61 -4.29 -0.98
C ALA A 101 1.35 -4.04 0.50
N CYS A 102 1.90 -4.84 1.42
CA CYS A 102 1.79 -4.60 2.86
C CYS A 102 2.40 -3.26 3.28
N VAL A 103 3.61 -2.91 2.80
CA VAL A 103 4.25 -1.61 3.10
C VAL A 103 3.40 -0.46 2.53
N GLY A 104 2.91 -0.59 1.30
CA GLY A 104 2.03 0.41 0.69
C GLY A 104 0.73 0.61 1.47
N LEU A 105 0.05 -0.48 1.86
CA LEU A 105 -1.19 -0.44 2.64
C LEU A 105 -0.97 0.14 4.04
N LEU A 106 0.14 -0.20 4.70
CA LEU A 106 0.50 0.38 6.00
C LEU A 106 0.80 1.88 5.86
N GLY A 107 1.58 2.27 4.86
CA GLY A 107 1.87 3.68 4.61
C GLY A 107 0.61 4.49 4.28
N LEU A 108 -0.31 3.92 3.49
CA LEU A 108 -1.62 4.49 3.23
C LEU A 108 -2.47 4.59 4.50
N GLY A 109 -2.45 3.57 5.35
CA GLY A 109 -3.15 3.58 6.64
C GLY A 109 -2.61 4.65 7.59
N ILE A 110 -1.30 4.83 7.65
CA ILE A 110 -0.65 5.92 8.41
C ILE A 110 -1.07 7.28 7.83
N ALA A 111 -1.01 7.43 6.50
CA ALA A 111 -1.45 8.65 5.83
C ALA A 111 -2.92 8.95 6.17
N GLY A 112 -3.81 7.96 6.10
CA GLY A 112 -5.23 8.11 6.47
C GLY A 112 -5.44 8.46 7.95
N ALA A 113 -4.66 7.90 8.86
CA ALA A 113 -4.71 8.25 10.28
C ALA A 113 -4.22 9.69 10.52
N CYS A 114 -3.11 10.10 9.89
CA CYS A 114 -2.65 11.49 9.93
C CYS A 114 -3.68 12.45 9.33
N SER A 115 -4.33 12.06 8.23
CA SER A 115 -5.42 12.81 7.62
C SER A 115 -6.60 13.00 8.56
N ALA A 116 -6.98 11.97 9.31
CA ALA A 116 -8.07 12.03 10.29
C ALA A 116 -7.77 13.01 11.45
N LEU A 117 -6.49 13.16 11.79
CA LEU A 117 -6.02 14.02 12.87
C LEU A 117 -5.70 15.45 12.40
N CYS A 118 -5.69 15.69 11.09
CA CYS A 118 -5.38 17.00 10.54
C CYS A 118 -6.54 17.98 10.80
N PRO A 119 -6.28 19.19 11.30
CA PRO A 119 -7.33 20.17 11.60
C PRO A 119 -7.97 20.77 10.34
N ASP A 120 -7.31 20.70 9.18
CA ASP A 120 -7.84 21.11 7.89
C ASP A 120 -7.96 19.91 6.95
N GLN A 121 -9.01 19.88 6.13
CA GLN A 121 -9.24 18.86 5.12
C GLN A 121 -8.34 19.08 3.89
N HIS A 122 -7.86 20.29 3.64
CA HIS A 122 -6.91 20.60 2.58
C HIS A 122 -5.47 20.64 3.13
N PHE A 123 -4.73 19.54 2.99
CA PHE A 123 -3.44 19.37 3.67
C PHE A 123 -2.39 20.36 3.22
N LEU A 124 -2.34 20.67 1.92
CA LEU A 124 -1.38 21.64 1.41
C LEU A 124 -1.63 23.04 1.99
N HIS A 125 -2.91 23.42 2.16
CA HIS A 125 -3.29 24.69 2.77
C HIS A 125 -2.89 24.74 4.25
N TRP A 126 -3.19 23.69 5.00
CA TRP A 126 -2.73 23.55 6.39
C TRP A 126 -1.22 23.61 6.50
N TRP A 127 -0.50 22.89 5.63
CA TRP A 127 0.95 22.91 5.59
C TRP A 127 1.48 24.33 5.38
N THR A 128 0.94 25.07 4.41
CA THR A 128 1.34 26.46 4.16
C THR A 128 1.02 27.41 5.32
N ALA A 129 0.03 27.08 6.15
CA ALA A 129 -0.28 27.83 7.36
C ALA A 129 0.68 27.52 8.53
N THR A 130 1.49 26.46 8.44
CA THR A 130 2.55 26.20 9.42
C THR A 130 3.77 27.10 9.18
N GLY A 131 4.59 27.34 10.21
CA GLY A 131 5.80 28.15 10.08
C GLY A 131 6.75 27.62 8.99
N ALA A 132 7.06 26.33 9.02
CA ALA A 132 7.95 25.71 8.04
C ALA A 132 7.38 25.74 6.61
N GLY A 133 6.09 25.41 6.44
CA GLY A 133 5.47 25.41 5.11
C GLY A 133 5.29 26.81 4.52
N GLY A 134 5.00 27.80 5.38
CA GLY A 134 4.94 29.21 5.01
C GLY A 134 6.30 29.79 4.62
N GLU A 135 7.37 29.43 5.34
CA GLU A 135 8.74 29.81 4.97
C GLU A 135 9.14 29.26 3.59
N VAL A 136 8.93 27.96 3.35
CA VAL A 136 9.23 27.35 2.04
C VAL A 136 8.40 27.99 0.93
N GLN A 137 7.13 28.30 1.19
CA GLN A 137 6.28 29.02 0.23
C GLN A 137 6.80 30.43 -0.05
N SER A 138 7.29 31.15 0.96
CA SER A 138 7.85 32.49 0.77
C SER A 138 9.12 32.51 -0.10
N LEU A 139 9.92 31.43 -0.03
CA LEU A 139 11.18 31.29 -0.76
C LEU A 139 11.00 30.86 -2.22
N GLY A 140 10.08 29.93 -2.49
CA GLY A 140 9.95 29.31 -3.82
C GLY A 140 8.52 29.12 -4.30
N GLY A 141 7.57 29.79 -3.66
CA GLY A 141 6.16 29.72 -4.00
C GLY A 141 5.48 28.40 -3.61
N LEU A 142 4.21 28.30 -3.98
CA LEU A 142 3.36 27.14 -3.69
C LEU A 142 3.89 25.82 -4.29
N PRO A 143 4.49 25.77 -5.50
CA PRO A 143 5.05 24.54 -6.06
C PRO A 143 6.18 23.95 -5.22
N LEU A 144 7.13 24.79 -4.75
CA LEU A 144 8.22 24.33 -3.90
C LEU A 144 7.67 23.81 -2.56
N SER A 145 6.72 24.54 -1.97
CA SER A 145 6.08 24.12 -0.72
C SER A 145 5.35 22.78 -0.88
N ALA A 146 4.66 22.56 -2.00
CA ALA A 146 4.00 21.29 -2.31
C ALA A 146 4.98 20.12 -2.52
N LEU A 147 6.12 20.37 -3.18
CA LEU A 147 7.21 19.39 -3.32
C LEU A 147 7.76 18.99 -1.94
N CYS A 148 8.09 19.97 -1.10
CA CYS A 148 8.60 19.72 0.24
C CYS A 148 7.57 18.98 1.11
N PHE A 149 6.31 19.39 1.06
CA PHE A 149 5.23 18.71 1.75
C PHE A 149 5.12 17.24 1.35
N GLY A 150 5.04 16.95 0.04
CA GLY A 150 4.97 15.60 -0.48
C GLY A 150 6.18 14.76 -0.08
N ALA A 151 7.38 15.33 -0.16
CA ALA A 151 8.63 14.67 0.22
C ALA A 151 8.67 14.31 1.69
N ILE A 152 8.41 15.25 2.59
CA ILE A 152 8.52 15.07 4.04
C ILE A 152 7.46 14.08 4.54
N THR A 153 6.20 14.28 4.18
CA THR A 153 5.11 13.43 4.65
C THR A 153 5.29 11.99 4.18
N THR A 154 5.57 11.80 2.89
CA THR A 154 5.72 10.46 2.33
C THR A 154 7.01 9.77 2.78
N LEU A 155 8.06 10.53 3.10
CA LEU A 155 9.25 10.00 3.77
C LEU A 155 8.89 9.38 5.11
N VAL A 156 8.14 10.10 5.95
CA VAL A 156 7.73 9.59 7.27
C VAL A 156 6.85 8.35 7.12
N PHE A 157 5.85 8.40 6.25
CA PHE A 157 4.95 7.25 6.01
C PHE A 157 5.73 6.03 5.51
N GLY A 158 6.60 6.22 4.52
CA GLY A 158 7.44 5.17 3.97
C GLY A 158 8.41 4.57 4.99
N ALA A 159 9.06 5.41 5.80
CA ALA A 159 10.00 4.96 6.82
C ALA A 159 9.32 4.11 7.89
N VAL A 160 8.20 4.59 8.45
CA VAL A 160 7.45 3.86 9.48
C VAL A 160 6.87 2.57 8.90
N ALA A 161 6.22 2.65 7.74
CA ALA A 161 5.59 1.49 7.10
C ALA A 161 6.61 0.40 6.73
N ALA A 162 7.79 0.77 6.20
CA ALA A 162 8.84 -0.19 5.88
C ALA A 162 9.45 -0.81 7.14
N THR A 163 9.64 -0.03 8.20
CA THR A 163 10.19 -0.54 9.47
C THR A 163 9.27 -1.61 10.06
N VAL A 164 7.97 -1.31 10.16
CA VAL A 164 6.94 -2.19 10.76
C VAL A 164 6.57 -3.34 9.82
N GLY A 165 6.31 -3.05 8.55
CA GLY A 165 5.67 -3.97 7.60
C GLY A 165 6.52 -5.15 7.14
N LEU A 166 7.84 -5.11 7.33
CA LEU A 166 8.74 -6.13 6.77
C LEU A 166 8.84 -7.43 7.59
N GLY A 167 8.22 -7.56 8.79
CA GLY A 167 8.04 -8.79 9.60
C GLY A 167 9.31 -9.61 9.97
N GLY A 168 9.48 -10.04 11.22
CA GLY A 168 10.77 -10.57 11.75
C GLY A 168 11.36 -11.85 11.12
N ARG A 169 10.78 -12.42 10.05
CA ARG A 169 11.10 -13.76 9.54
C ARG A 169 11.96 -13.82 8.26
N VAL A 170 12.65 -12.75 7.89
CA VAL A 170 13.18 -12.64 6.51
C VAL A 170 14.67 -12.32 6.45
N ARG A 171 15.41 -13.22 5.81
CA ARG A 171 16.85 -13.14 5.54
C ARG A 171 17.20 -12.44 4.21
N ASN A 172 16.23 -12.23 3.32
CA ASN A 172 16.44 -11.61 2.00
C ASN A 172 16.11 -10.13 2.00
N ARG A 173 17.14 -9.32 1.76
CA ARG A 173 17.07 -7.86 1.67
C ARG A 173 16.10 -7.43 0.59
N MET A 174 15.07 -6.67 0.97
CA MET A 174 14.12 -6.12 0.02
C MET A 174 14.73 -4.91 -0.69
N ARG A 175 14.54 -4.82 -2.01
CA ARG A 175 14.88 -3.60 -2.75
C ARG A 175 13.80 -2.54 -2.48
N PRO A 176 14.19 -1.27 -2.22
CA PRO A 176 13.24 -0.22 -1.83
C PRO A 176 12.27 0.18 -2.94
N LEU A 177 12.63 -0.04 -4.21
CA LEU A 177 11.89 0.46 -5.36
C LEU A 177 10.43 -0.04 -5.41
N LEU A 178 10.20 -1.33 -5.20
CA LEU A 178 8.86 -1.93 -5.32
C LEU A 178 7.91 -1.46 -4.20
N PRO A 179 8.27 -1.54 -2.90
CA PRO A 179 7.44 -0.96 -1.83
C PRO A 179 7.24 0.55 -1.98
N ALA A 180 8.25 1.31 -2.40
CA ALA A 180 8.10 2.75 -2.66
C ALA A 180 7.11 3.04 -3.79
N ALA A 181 7.20 2.32 -4.91
CA ALA A 181 6.27 2.45 -6.03
C ALA A 181 4.83 2.11 -5.59
N MET A 182 4.66 1.06 -4.79
CA MET A 182 3.35 0.68 -4.26
C MET A 182 2.76 1.77 -3.35
N LEU A 183 3.56 2.33 -2.44
CA LEU A 183 3.13 3.45 -1.60
C LEU A 183 2.76 4.67 -2.43
N PHE A 184 3.60 5.04 -3.40
CA PHE A 184 3.32 6.16 -4.31
C PHE A 184 2.00 5.96 -5.08
N LEU A 185 1.79 4.78 -5.67
CA LEU A 185 0.57 4.46 -6.41
C LEU A 185 -0.68 4.55 -5.53
N LEU A 186 -0.60 4.13 -4.27
CA LEU A 186 -1.72 4.18 -3.34
C LEU A 186 -2.03 5.59 -2.82
N LEU A 187 -1.04 6.49 -2.77
CA LEU A 187 -1.22 7.89 -2.38
C LEU A 187 -1.61 8.80 -3.55
N LEU A 188 -1.28 8.40 -4.78
CA LEU A 188 -1.50 9.16 -6.01
C LEU A 188 -2.95 9.70 -6.16
N PRO A 189 -4.01 8.90 -5.95
CA PRO A 189 -5.39 9.40 -6.06
C PRO A 189 -5.68 10.53 -5.06
N GLY A 190 -5.14 10.45 -3.85
CA GLY A 190 -5.30 11.49 -2.83
C GLY A 190 -4.62 12.80 -3.22
N VAL A 191 -3.39 12.72 -3.73
CA VAL A 191 -2.65 13.90 -4.25
C VAL A 191 -3.39 14.53 -5.42
N ALA A 192 -3.88 13.71 -6.36
CA ALA A 192 -4.63 14.19 -7.52
C ALA A 192 -5.94 14.88 -7.10
N LEU A 193 -6.70 14.28 -6.19
CA LEU A 193 -7.95 14.85 -5.68
C LEU A 193 -7.72 16.20 -4.99
N GLN A 194 -6.70 16.31 -4.14
CA GLN A 194 -6.36 17.56 -3.44
C GLN A 194 -5.72 18.63 -4.33
N SER A 195 -5.26 18.25 -5.53
CA SER A 195 -4.70 19.21 -6.49
C SER A 195 -5.74 19.74 -7.49
N VAL A 196 -6.99 19.25 -7.44
CA VAL A 196 -8.06 19.74 -8.33
C VAL A 196 -8.29 21.23 -8.08
N GLY A 197 -8.21 22.03 -9.15
CA GLY A 197 -8.35 23.49 -9.07
C GLY A 197 -7.05 24.26 -8.77
N SER A 198 -5.96 23.56 -8.46
CA SER A 198 -4.63 24.15 -8.34
C SER A 198 -3.93 24.26 -9.70
N ALA A 199 -2.86 25.07 -9.75
CA ALA A 199 -2.03 25.15 -10.95
C ALA A 199 -1.37 23.79 -11.26
N PRO A 200 -1.24 23.37 -12.53
CA PRO A 200 -0.65 22.07 -12.90
C PRO A 200 0.75 21.83 -12.32
N LEU A 201 1.53 22.90 -12.16
CA LEU A 201 2.87 22.84 -11.58
C LEU A 201 2.85 22.42 -10.11
N VAL A 202 1.82 22.80 -9.33
CA VAL A 202 1.65 22.39 -7.93
C VAL A 202 1.42 20.89 -7.85
N PHE A 203 0.54 20.36 -8.70
CA PHE A 203 0.28 18.92 -8.82
C PHE A 203 1.55 18.13 -9.16
N VAL A 204 2.27 18.53 -10.21
CA VAL A 204 3.51 17.85 -10.63
C VAL A 204 4.57 17.92 -9.53
N SER A 205 4.73 19.08 -8.90
CA SER A 205 5.70 19.27 -7.81
C SER A 205 5.38 18.41 -6.60
N TRP A 206 4.10 18.32 -6.21
CA TRP A 206 3.64 17.43 -5.15
C TRP A 206 3.89 15.96 -5.51
N LEU A 207 3.57 15.53 -6.73
CA LEU A 207 3.86 14.16 -7.17
C LEU A 207 5.34 13.81 -7.11
N MET A 208 6.21 14.72 -7.56
CA MET A 208 7.66 14.54 -7.49
C MET A 208 8.14 14.43 -6.04
N GLY A 209 7.62 15.29 -5.16
CA GLY A 209 7.85 15.22 -3.72
C GLY A 209 7.44 13.86 -3.15
N THR A 210 6.20 13.44 -3.39
CA THR A 210 5.65 12.15 -2.92
C THR A 210 6.47 10.96 -3.42
N ALA A 211 6.88 10.95 -4.69
CA ALA A 211 7.71 9.89 -5.25
C ALA A 211 9.10 9.83 -4.60
N ALA A 212 9.77 10.98 -4.47
CA ALA A 212 11.07 11.07 -3.81
C ALA A 212 10.99 10.67 -2.33
N GLY A 213 9.99 11.20 -1.62
CA GLY A 213 9.71 10.88 -0.21
C GLY A 213 9.44 9.39 -0.02
N ALA A 214 8.60 8.78 -0.86
CA ALA A 214 8.31 7.34 -0.79
C ALA A 214 9.59 6.51 -0.93
N TYR A 215 10.43 6.82 -1.92
CA TYR A 215 11.67 6.07 -2.16
C TYR A 215 12.65 6.21 -0.98
N VAL A 216 12.94 7.44 -0.57
CA VAL A 216 13.89 7.73 0.52
C VAL A 216 13.37 7.18 1.84
N GLY A 217 12.10 7.39 2.17
CA GLY A 217 11.46 6.89 3.38
C GLY A 217 11.53 5.38 3.49
N VAL A 218 11.09 4.68 2.45
CA VAL A 218 11.14 3.20 2.43
C VAL A 218 12.58 2.68 2.52
N TRP A 219 13.54 3.31 1.82
CA TRP A 219 14.94 2.95 1.92
C TRP A 219 15.49 3.13 3.35
N LEU A 220 15.20 4.27 3.99
CA LEU A 220 15.59 4.54 5.38
C LEU A 220 14.96 3.54 6.34
N GLY A 221 13.67 3.22 6.19
CA GLY A 221 12.99 2.25 7.05
C GLY A 221 13.57 0.83 6.91
N ILE A 222 13.91 0.41 5.69
CA ILE A 222 14.63 -0.85 5.45
C ILE A 222 16.01 -0.82 6.14
N ALA A 223 16.79 0.23 5.91
CA ALA A 223 18.14 0.34 6.47
C ALA A 223 18.15 0.38 8.00
N PHE A 224 17.20 1.11 8.60
CA PHE A 224 17.04 1.19 10.05
C PHE A 224 16.67 -0.18 10.65
N ARG A 225 15.73 -0.87 10.01
CA ARG A 225 15.34 -2.22 10.41
C ARG A 225 16.48 -3.22 10.29
N ASP A 226 17.24 -3.19 9.19
CA ASP A 226 18.42 -4.06 8.99
C ASP A 226 19.41 -3.88 10.16
N ARG A 227 19.58 -2.65 10.66
CA ARG A 227 20.40 -2.36 11.85
C ARG A 227 19.78 -2.90 13.14
N LEU A 228 18.46 -2.75 13.35
CA LEU A 228 17.79 -3.27 14.55
C LEU A 228 17.93 -4.79 14.68
N VAL A 229 17.74 -5.53 13.58
CA VAL A 229 17.90 -6.99 13.55
C VAL A 229 19.35 -7.40 13.80
N ALA A 230 20.33 -6.62 13.34
CA ALA A 230 21.74 -6.88 13.62
C ALA A 230 22.10 -6.71 15.11
N ILE A 231 21.37 -5.87 15.85
CA ILE A 231 21.60 -5.60 17.27
C ILE A 231 20.84 -6.60 18.16
N TYR A 232 19.63 -7.03 17.75
CA TYR A 232 18.76 -7.95 18.49
C TYR A 232 18.43 -9.19 17.65
N PRO A 233 19.35 -10.19 17.60
CA PRO A 233 19.18 -11.41 16.78
C PRO A 233 18.06 -12.34 17.25
#